data_AF-A0AAV8BUZ5-F1
#
_entry.id   AF-A0AAV8BUZ5-F1
#
_cell.length_a   1.000
_cell.length_b   1.000
_cell.length_c   1.000
_cell.angle_alpha   90.00
_cell.angle_beta   90.00
_cell.angle_gamma   90.00
#
_symmetry.space_group_name_H-M   'P 1'
#
loop_
_entity.id
_entity.type
_entity.pdbx_description
1 polymer ?
#
loop_
_entity_poly.entity_id
_entity_poly.type
_entity_poly.pdbx_seq_one_letter_code
_entity_poly.pdbx_strand_id
1 'polypeptide(L)'
;MSDELRRLYEVGAEIGRGRFGVVYHAKSRFTGELCAVKSVDKTLLADSLDRECAELEGKLGQLAAAGNDGVVQVHEVFEDQNWIHVVMELCDGPDLLEWIQIRQGTPVSEPEAAVVMGSLMQSLATCHRRGVAHRDIKPDNLLFDAEGKVRLADFGSAGSFSDGRYMQGIVGTPYYVAPEVLRGEEYGEKVDVWSAGVVLYVMLAGGVPPFGGDSAQEVFESVLRGNLRFPSRLFAGVSPLAKDLLRRMICREVSRRFSAEQVLRHPWIVSGGGVRPVDA
;
A
#
# COMPACT_ATOMS: atom_id res chain seq x y z
N MET A 1 -16.23 -13.71 -16.45
CA MET A 1 -16.97 -13.88 -15.19
C MET A 1 -17.55 -15.27 -15.19
N SER A 2 -16.98 -16.13 -14.35
CA SER A 2 -17.32 -17.55 -14.26
C SER A 2 -18.80 -17.77 -13.87
N ASP A 3 -19.36 -18.91 -14.29
CA ASP A 3 -20.74 -19.27 -13.95
C ASP A 3 -20.92 -19.47 -12.44
N GLU A 4 -19.88 -19.95 -11.75
CA GLU A 4 -19.88 -20.13 -10.30
C GLU A 4 -19.98 -18.79 -9.56
N LEU A 5 -19.15 -17.81 -9.93
CA LEU A 5 -19.21 -16.46 -9.37
C LEU A 5 -20.60 -15.86 -9.52
N ARG A 6 -21.23 -15.97 -10.70
CA ARG A 6 -22.57 -15.41 -10.97
C ARG A 6 -23.69 -16.10 -10.18
N ARG A 7 -23.52 -17.36 -9.81
CA ARG A 7 -24.46 -18.11 -8.96
C ARG A 7 -24.42 -17.65 -7.51
N LEU A 8 -23.24 -17.25 -7.03
CA LEU A 8 -23.01 -16.87 -5.64
C LEU A 8 -23.14 -15.35 -5.41
N TYR A 9 -22.82 -14.55 -6.43
CA TYR A 9 -22.76 -13.09 -6.34
C TYR A 9 -23.55 -12.39 -7.44
N GLU A 10 -24.17 -11.27 -7.08
CA GLU A 10 -24.73 -10.30 -8.01
C GLU A 10 -23.70 -9.20 -8.25
N VAL A 11 -23.05 -9.22 -9.42
CA VAL A 11 -22.03 -8.23 -9.79
C VAL A 11 -22.71 -7.02 -10.44
N GLY A 12 -22.40 -5.84 -9.91
CA GLY A 12 -22.96 -4.56 -10.30
C GLY A 12 -21.99 -3.68 -11.09
N ALA A 13 -22.01 -2.38 -10.77
CA ALA A 13 -21.25 -1.37 -11.50
C ALA A 13 -19.73 -1.47 -11.25
N GLU A 14 -18.96 -1.03 -12.24
CA GLU A 14 -17.52 -0.81 -12.09
C GLU A 14 -17.27 0.33 -11.09
N ILE A 15 -16.40 0.08 -10.13
CA ILE A 15 -16.00 1.05 -9.08
C ILE A 15 -14.52 1.42 -9.17
N GLY A 16 -13.73 0.66 -9.93
CA GLY A 16 -12.32 0.97 -10.15
C GLY A 16 -11.72 0.15 -11.28
N ARG A 17 -10.62 0.64 -11.85
CA ARG A 17 -9.90 -0.04 -12.93
C ARG A 17 -8.40 0.09 -12.71
N GLY A 18 -7.73 -1.06 -12.64
CA GLY A 18 -6.29 -1.16 -12.52
C GLY A 18 -5.62 -1.50 -13.86
N ARG A 19 -4.32 -1.84 -13.78
CA ARG A 19 -3.48 -2.16 -14.95
C ARG A 19 -3.98 -3.37 -15.76
N PHE A 20 -4.48 -4.40 -15.08
CA PHE A 20 -4.84 -5.70 -15.69
C PHE A 20 -6.26 -6.15 -15.40
N GLY A 21 -7.03 -5.32 -14.70
CA GLY A 21 -8.30 -5.76 -14.17
C GLY A 21 -9.23 -4.63 -13.78
N VAL A 22 -10.48 -5.01 -13.53
CA VAL A 22 -11.57 -4.11 -13.19
C VAL A 22 -12.16 -4.56 -11.86
N VAL A 23 -12.47 -3.60 -11.00
CA VAL A 23 -13.12 -3.81 -9.71
C VAL A 23 -14.58 -3.43 -9.85
N TYR A 24 -15.45 -4.34 -9.44
CA TYR A 24 -16.90 -4.16 -9.47
C TYR A 24 -17.46 -4.16 -8.06
N HIS A 25 -18.46 -3.33 -7.82
CA HIS A 25 -19.36 -3.53 -6.68
C HIS A 25 -20.12 -4.84 -6.87
N ALA A 26 -20.34 -5.60 -5.79
CA ALA A 26 -21.10 -6.84 -5.83
C ALA A 26 -21.87 -7.09 -4.54
N LYS A 27 -22.81 -8.03 -4.58
CA LYS A 27 -23.61 -8.45 -3.43
C LYS A 27 -23.68 -9.97 -3.35
N SER A 28 -23.40 -10.52 -2.18
CA SER A 28 -23.62 -11.95 -1.91
C SER A 28 -25.11 -12.28 -2.08
N ARG A 29 -25.44 -13.27 -2.90
CA ARG A 29 -26.83 -13.70 -3.11
C ARG A 29 -27.40 -14.43 -1.91
N PHE A 30 -26.53 -15.01 -1.07
CA PHE A 30 -26.95 -15.79 0.09
C PHE A 30 -27.09 -14.93 1.35
N THR A 31 -26.09 -14.10 1.66
CA THR A 31 -26.09 -13.26 2.87
C THR A 31 -26.67 -11.87 2.63
N GLY A 32 -26.68 -11.40 1.39
CA GLY A 32 -27.07 -10.04 1.05
C GLY A 32 -26.01 -8.99 1.38
N GLU A 33 -24.83 -9.40 1.85
CA GLU A 33 -23.73 -8.49 2.18
C GLU A 33 -23.09 -7.90 0.91
N LEU A 34 -22.65 -6.65 1.01
CA LEU A 34 -21.93 -5.96 -0.05
C LEU A 34 -20.46 -6.38 -0.06
N CYS A 35 -19.88 -6.46 -1.25
CA CYS A 35 -18.49 -6.83 -1.47
C CYS A 35 -17.96 -6.18 -2.75
N ALA A 36 -16.65 -6.31 -2.98
CA ALA A 36 -16.01 -5.95 -4.23
C ALA A 36 -15.52 -7.21 -4.96
N VAL A 37 -15.55 -7.20 -6.29
CA VAL A 37 -14.99 -8.25 -7.12
C VAL A 37 -13.95 -7.65 -8.06
N LYS A 38 -12.68 -7.94 -7.83
CA LYS A 38 -11.60 -7.62 -8.77
C LYS A 38 -11.47 -8.75 -9.78
N SER A 39 -11.58 -8.40 -11.06
CA SER A 39 -11.49 -9.34 -12.18
C SER A 39 -10.26 -9.02 -13.01
N VAL A 40 -9.31 -9.94 -13.07
CA VAL A 40 -8.05 -9.82 -13.83
C VAL A 40 -8.15 -10.66 -15.10
N ASP A 41 -7.85 -10.04 -16.25
CA ASP A 41 -7.81 -10.71 -17.54
C ASP A 41 -6.42 -11.32 -17.76
N LYS A 42 -6.33 -12.65 -17.76
CA LYS A 42 -5.08 -13.39 -17.95
C LYS A 42 -4.46 -13.17 -19.32
N THR A 43 -5.22 -12.70 -20.31
CA THR A 43 -4.72 -12.41 -21.66
C THR A 43 -3.95 -11.08 -21.72
N LEU A 44 -4.15 -10.19 -20.74
CA LEU A 44 -3.40 -8.93 -20.61
C LEU A 44 -2.06 -9.12 -19.87
N LEU A 45 -1.84 -10.29 -19.25
CA LEU A 45 -0.63 -10.63 -18.50
C LEU A 45 0.43 -11.17 -19.47
N ALA A 46 1.12 -10.26 -20.16
CA ALA A 46 2.18 -10.60 -21.10
C ALA A 46 3.51 -10.97 -20.41
N ASP A 47 3.79 -10.37 -19.24
CA ASP A 47 5.01 -10.61 -18.48
C ASP A 47 4.82 -11.76 -17.46
N SER A 48 5.85 -12.60 -17.30
CA SER A 48 5.79 -13.75 -16.39
C SER A 48 5.61 -13.36 -14.93
N LEU A 49 6.17 -12.22 -14.50
CA LEU A 49 6.03 -11.70 -13.15
C LEU A 49 4.61 -11.20 -12.92
N ASP A 50 4.02 -10.49 -13.89
CA ASP A 50 2.64 -10.03 -13.82
C ASP A 50 1.67 -11.24 -13.71
N ARG A 51 1.96 -12.34 -14.43
CA ARG A 51 1.19 -13.60 -14.34
C ARG A 51 1.32 -14.27 -12.97
N GLU A 52 2.54 -14.42 -12.47
CA GLU A 52 2.80 -14.98 -11.14
C GLU A 52 2.10 -14.17 -10.04
N CYS A 53 2.16 -12.84 -10.11
CA CYS A 53 1.50 -11.99 -9.12
C CYS A 53 -0.02 -12.15 -9.15
N ALA A 54 -0.65 -12.22 -10.33
CA ALA A 54 -2.08 -12.42 -10.46
C ALA A 54 -2.55 -13.78 -9.92
N GLU A 55 -1.78 -14.84 -10.16
CA GLU A 55 -2.08 -16.20 -9.65
C GLU A 55 -1.93 -16.29 -8.12
N LEU A 56 -0.99 -15.53 -7.55
CA LEU A 56 -0.73 -15.53 -6.10
C LEU A 56 -1.58 -14.51 -5.33
N GLU A 57 -2.15 -13.50 -5.98
CA GLU A 57 -2.85 -12.38 -5.35
C GLU A 57 -3.86 -12.84 -4.30
N GLY A 58 -4.79 -13.72 -4.68
CA GLY A 58 -5.84 -14.19 -3.78
C GLY A 58 -5.28 -14.94 -2.56
N LYS A 59 -4.29 -15.80 -2.77
CA LYS A 59 -3.64 -16.59 -1.69
C LYS A 59 -2.85 -15.70 -0.73
N LEU A 60 -2.06 -14.76 -1.27
CA LEU A 60 -1.26 -13.84 -0.47
C LEU A 60 -2.15 -12.82 0.26
N GLY A 61 -3.21 -12.35 -0.38
CA GLY A 61 -4.23 -11.52 0.23
C GLY A 61 -4.91 -12.21 1.42
N GLN A 62 -5.36 -13.47 1.25
CA GLN A 62 -5.92 -14.26 2.37
C GLN A 62 -4.92 -14.44 3.51
N LEU A 63 -3.67 -14.78 3.21
CA LEU A 63 -2.61 -14.94 4.22
C LEU A 63 -2.32 -13.62 4.96
N ALA A 64 -2.28 -12.50 4.23
CA ALA A 64 -2.06 -11.17 4.79
C ALA A 64 -3.23 -10.71 5.68
N ALA A 65 -4.47 -11.00 5.27
CA ALA A 65 -5.71 -10.55 5.90
C ALA A 65 -6.09 -11.36 7.16
N ALA A 66 -5.70 -12.63 7.25
CA ALA A 66 -6.15 -13.54 8.32
C ALA A 66 -5.88 -12.95 9.73
N GLY A 67 -6.90 -12.54 10.49
CA GLY A 67 -6.72 -11.92 11.82
C GLY A 67 -5.91 -10.60 11.78
N ASN A 68 -5.95 -9.88 10.67
CA ASN A 68 -5.34 -8.59 10.46
C ASN A 68 -6.40 -7.60 9.94
N ASP A 69 -7.08 -6.92 10.85
CA ASP A 69 -8.22 -6.05 10.53
C ASP A 69 -7.85 -4.79 9.72
N GLY A 70 -6.54 -4.49 9.59
CA GLY A 70 -6.04 -3.39 8.78
C GLY A 70 -5.70 -3.78 7.33
N VAL A 71 -6.17 -4.94 6.87
CA VAL A 71 -6.05 -5.43 5.48
C VAL A 71 -7.44 -5.81 4.99
N VAL A 72 -7.77 -5.45 3.75
CA VAL A 72 -9.03 -5.82 3.09
C VAL A 72 -9.16 -7.34 3.05
N GLN A 73 -10.27 -7.85 3.59
CA GLN A 73 -10.49 -9.29 3.67
C GLN A 73 -10.77 -9.90 2.30
N VAL A 74 -10.04 -10.96 1.94
CA VAL A 74 -10.34 -11.76 0.74
C VAL A 74 -11.28 -12.89 1.14
N HIS A 75 -12.49 -12.90 0.58
CA HIS A 75 -13.50 -13.89 0.88
C HIS A 75 -13.30 -15.15 0.04
N GLU A 76 -13.28 -15.01 -1.28
CA GLU A 76 -13.27 -16.12 -2.23
C GLU A 76 -12.48 -15.77 -3.50
N VAL A 77 -11.95 -16.79 -4.17
CA VAL A 77 -11.24 -16.65 -5.43
C VAL A 77 -11.85 -17.62 -6.44
N PHE A 78 -12.23 -17.11 -7.60
CA PHE A 78 -12.72 -17.90 -8.72
C PHE A 78 -11.77 -17.76 -9.89
N GLU A 79 -11.52 -18.85 -10.59
CA GLU A 79 -10.59 -18.87 -11.70
C GLU A 79 -11.20 -19.66 -12.86
N ASP A 80 -11.12 -19.07 -14.06
CA ASP A 80 -11.43 -19.76 -15.31
C ASP A 80 -10.24 -19.65 -16.28
N GLN A 81 -10.41 -20.11 -17.52
CA GLN A 81 -9.32 -20.13 -18.51
C GLN A 81 -8.73 -18.74 -18.77
N ASN A 82 -9.55 -17.68 -18.74
CA ASN A 82 -9.17 -16.35 -19.14
C ASN A 82 -9.17 -15.34 -17.98
N TRP A 83 -9.82 -15.66 -16.86
CA TRP A 83 -10.03 -14.70 -15.77
C TRP A 83 -9.67 -15.26 -14.40
N ILE A 84 -9.18 -14.37 -13.54
CA ILE A 84 -9.11 -14.55 -12.08
C ILE A 84 -10.05 -13.52 -11.45
N HIS A 85 -10.92 -13.96 -10.56
CA HIS A 85 -11.87 -13.12 -9.84
C HIS A 85 -11.61 -13.24 -8.34
N VAL A 86 -11.24 -12.13 -7.69
CA VAL A 86 -11.02 -12.05 -6.24
C VAL A 86 -12.21 -11.31 -5.63
N VAL A 87 -13.00 -12.03 -4.83
CA VAL A 87 -14.09 -11.46 -4.04
C VAL A 87 -13.52 -11.01 -2.70
N MET A 88 -13.75 -9.75 -2.36
CA MET A 88 -13.15 -9.13 -1.18
C MET A 88 -14.11 -8.15 -0.50
N GLU A 89 -13.76 -7.77 0.72
CA GLU A 89 -14.44 -6.73 1.50
C GLU A 89 -14.54 -5.43 0.69
N LEU A 90 -15.70 -4.79 0.75
CA LEU A 90 -15.90 -3.45 0.20
C LEU A 90 -15.59 -2.42 1.28
N CYS A 91 -14.68 -1.48 1.00
CA CYS A 91 -14.48 -0.31 1.84
C CYS A 91 -15.35 0.85 1.32
N ASP A 92 -16.20 1.40 2.18
CA ASP A 92 -17.17 2.44 1.80
C ASP A 92 -16.59 3.87 1.83
N GLY A 93 -15.40 4.05 2.42
CA GLY A 93 -14.72 5.34 2.49
C GLY A 93 -13.84 5.65 1.27
N PRO A 94 -13.36 6.90 1.15
CA PRO A 94 -12.41 7.27 0.11
C PRO A 94 -11.08 6.54 0.30
N ASP A 95 -10.24 6.53 -0.73
CA ASP A 95 -8.83 6.19 -0.55
C ASP A 95 -8.04 7.38 0.02
N LEU A 96 -6.80 7.12 0.47
CA LEU A 96 -5.94 8.16 1.02
C LEU A 96 -5.56 9.20 -0.03
N LEU A 97 -5.52 8.85 -1.32
CA LEU A 97 -5.21 9.79 -2.39
C LEU A 97 -6.31 10.86 -2.48
N GLU A 98 -7.57 10.45 -2.56
CA GLU A 98 -8.73 11.32 -2.56
C GLU A 98 -8.74 12.17 -1.28
N TRP A 99 -8.50 11.57 -0.11
CA TRP A 99 -8.45 12.29 1.17
C TRP A 99 -7.36 13.37 1.22
N ILE A 100 -6.22 13.16 0.55
CA ILE A 100 -5.18 14.19 0.40
C ILE A 100 -5.61 15.25 -0.62
N GLN A 101 -6.21 14.85 -1.75
CA GLN A 101 -6.59 15.75 -2.83
C GLN A 101 -7.68 16.76 -2.42
N ILE A 102 -8.68 16.33 -1.65
CA ILE A 102 -9.76 17.23 -1.17
C ILE A 102 -9.24 18.39 -0.31
N ARG A 103 -8.02 18.27 0.24
CA ARG A 103 -7.36 19.32 1.03
C ARG A 103 -6.68 20.40 0.19
N GLN A 104 -6.67 20.25 -1.14
CA GLN A 104 -6.20 21.26 -2.11
C GLN A 104 -4.80 21.81 -1.80
N GLY A 105 -3.86 20.90 -1.47
CA GLY A 105 -2.48 21.26 -1.15
C GLY A 105 -2.22 21.61 0.32
N THR A 106 -3.27 21.62 1.16
CA THR A 106 -3.10 21.76 2.61
C THR A 106 -2.51 20.47 3.19
N PRO A 107 -1.37 20.53 3.90
CA PRO A 107 -0.77 19.35 4.54
C PRO A 107 -1.71 18.66 5.53
N VAL A 108 -1.60 17.34 5.62
CA VAL A 108 -2.19 16.56 6.70
C VAL A 108 -1.43 16.89 8.00
N SER A 109 -2.15 17.09 9.10
CA SER A 109 -1.49 17.37 10.38
C SER A 109 -0.69 16.16 10.87
N GLU A 110 0.38 16.37 11.64
CA GLU A 110 1.18 15.27 12.17
C GLU A 110 0.38 14.27 13.01
N PRO A 111 -0.58 14.67 13.87
CA PRO A 111 -1.43 13.72 14.58
C PRO A 111 -2.31 12.87 13.68
N GLU A 112 -2.97 13.46 12.67
CA GLU A 112 -3.77 12.71 11.70
C GLU A 112 -2.87 11.73 10.90
N ALA A 113 -1.71 12.20 10.44
CA ALA A 113 -0.74 11.38 9.72
C ALA A 113 -0.21 10.23 10.60
N ALA A 114 0.00 10.46 11.90
CA ALA A 114 0.45 9.43 12.83
C ALA A 114 -0.59 8.32 13.03
N VAL A 115 -1.90 8.64 13.02
CA VAL A 115 -2.98 7.64 13.08
C VAL A 115 -2.98 6.75 11.83
N VAL A 116 -2.87 7.37 10.64
CA VAL A 116 -2.77 6.65 9.35
C VAL A 116 -1.53 5.75 9.35
N MET A 117 -0.36 6.29 9.69
CA MET A 117 0.89 5.55 9.69
C MET A 117 0.94 4.46 10.75
N GLY A 118 0.39 4.69 11.94
CA GLY A 118 0.31 3.66 12.99
C GLY A 118 -0.50 2.45 12.53
N SER A 119 -1.66 2.70 11.93
CA SER A 119 -2.52 1.64 11.38
C SER A 119 -1.83 0.87 10.25
N LEU A 120 -1.28 1.60 9.27
CA LEU A 120 -0.55 0.99 8.14
C LEU A 120 0.65 0.16 8.60
N MET A 121 1.45 0.66 9.53
CA MET A 121 2.63 -0.06 10.02
C MET A 121 2.24 -1.30 10.84
N GLN A 122 1.11 -1.28 11.56
CA GLN A 122 0.59 -2.45 12.26
C GLN A 122 0.15 -3.55 11.28
N SER A 123 -0.54 -3.17 10.20
CA SER A 123 -0.91 -4.09 9.11
C SER A 123 0.34 -4.68 8.45
N LEU A 124 1.28 -3.83 8.04
CA LEU A 124 2.50 -4.27 7.36
C LEU A 124 3.38 -5.16 8.23
N ALA A 125 3.57 -4.82 9.51
CA ALA A 125 4.30 -5.67 10.44
C ALA A 125 3.69 -7.09 10.52
N THR A 126 2.35 -7.18 10.46
CA THR A 126 1.65 -8.47 10.47
C THR A 126 1.84 -9.24 9.16
N CYS A 127 1.76 -8.57 8.01
CA CYS A 127 2.09 -9.17 6.70
C CYS A 127 3.54 -9.67 6.66
N HIS A 128 4.49 -8.83 7.12
CA HIS A 128 5.92 -9.11 7.10
C HIS A 128 6.27 -10.32 7.97
N ARG A 129 5.68 -10.45 9.17
CA ARG A 129 5.85 -11.65 10.02
C ARG A 129 5.33 -12.94 9.37
N ARG A 130 4.44 -12.84 8.38
CA ARG A 130 3.92 -13.99 7.61
C ARG A 130 4.70 -14.24 6.32
N GLY A 131 5.80 -13.51 6.11
CA GLY A 131 6.58 -13.60 4.88
C GLY A 131 5.86 -13.04 3.67
N VAL A 132 4.95 -12.06 3.83
CA VAL A 132 4.25 -11.39 2.73
C VAL A 132 4.67 -9.92 2.68
N ALA A 133 5.20 -9.48 1.54
CA ALA A 133 5.42 -8.07 1.25
C ALA A 133 4.42 -7.60 0.19
N HIS A 134 3.92 -6.38 0.33
CA HIS A 134 2.88 -5.83 -0.54
C HIS A 134 3.44 -5.34 -1.88
N ARG A 135 4.60 -4.69 -1.86
CA ARG A 135 5.36 -4.15 -3.01
C ARG A 135 4.67 -3.06 -3.85
N ASP A 136 3.52 -2.54 -3.42
CA ASP A 136 2.81 -1.42 -4.08
C ASP A 136 2.07 -0.54 -3.07
N ILE A 137 2.74 -0.18 -1.98
CA ILE A 137 2.18 0.76 -0.99
C ILE A 137 2.15 2.15 -1.59
N LYS A 138 0.94 2.70 -1.74
CA LYS A 138 0.66 4.04 -2.27
C LYS A 138 -0.69 4.52 -1.72
N PRO A 139 -0.99 5.83 -1.77
CA PRO A 139 -2.23 6.36 -1.22
C PRO A 139 -3.50 5.72 -1.81
N ASP A 140 -3.49 5.34 -3.09
CA ASP A 140 -4.60 4.68 -3.79
C ASP A 140 -4.98 3.32 -3.15
N ASN A 141 -4.00 2.62 -2.55
CA ASN A 141 -4.19 1.29 -1.95
C ASN A 141 -4.47 1.35 -0.44
N LEU A 142 -4.69 2.55 0.10
CA LEU A 142 -4.98 2.79 1.52
C LEU A 142 -6.40 3.31 1.63
N LEU A 143 -7.35 2.42 1.85
CA LEU A 143 -8.78 2.72 1.88
C LEU A 143 -9.23 3.05 3.30
N PHE A 144 -10.16 3.98 3.45
CA PHE A 144 -10.80 4.20 4.74
C PHE A 144 -12.05 3.32 4.88
N ASP A 145 -12.20 2.66 6.03
CA ASP A 145 -13.46 2.01 6.38
C ASP A 145 -14.48 3.00 6.97
N ALA A 146 -15.68 2.50 7.29
CA ALA A 146 -16.76 3.31 7.83
C ALA A 146 -16.42 3.97 9.18
N GLU A 147 -15.48 3.39 9.93
CA GLU A 147 -14.96 3.93 11.19
C GLU A 147 -13.78 4.91 10.99
N GLY A 148 -13.37 5.15 9.75
CA GLY A 148 -12.25 6.02 9.40
C GLY A 148 -10.88 5.41 9.68
N LYS A 149 -10.79 4.09 9.80
CA LYS A 149 -9.52 3.36 9.91
C LYS A 149 -8.99 3.00 8.52
N VAL A 150 -7.67 2.96 8.41
CA VAL A 150 -7.01 2.62 7.15
C VAL A 150 -6.94 1.10 6.98
N ARG A 151 -7.38 0.62 5.81
CA ARG A 151 -7.25 -0.75 5.34
C ARG A 151 -6.35 -0.80 4.12
N LEU A 152 -5.39 -1.71 4.16
CA LEU A 152 -4.48 -1.97 3.05
C LEU A 152 -5.17 -2.88 2.02
N ALA A 153 -5.27 -2.41 0.78
CA ALA A 153 -5.93 -3.07 -0.33
C ALA A 153 -4.95 -3.41 -1.47
N ASP A 154 -5.40 -4.23 -2.42
CA ASP A 154 -4.70 -4.59 -3.66
C ASP A 154 -3.35 -5.31 -3.47
N PHE A 155 -3.43 -6.63 -3.25
CA PHE A 155 -2.27 -7.51 -3.17
C PHE A 155 -1.82 -8.02 -4.55
N GLY A 156 -2.23 -7.37 -5.65
CA GLY A 156 -1.91 -7.79 -7.02
C GLY A 156 -0.45 -7.63 -7.42
N SER A 157 0.37 -7.00 -6.57
CA SER A 157 1.85 -6.99 -6.69
C SER A 157 2.52 -7.72 -5.52
N ALA A 158 1.77 -8.35 -4.61
CA ALA A 158 2.35 -8.95 -3.42
C ALA A 158 3.32 -10.08 -3.77
N GLY A 159 4.28 -10.32 -2.87
CA GLY A 159 5.27 -11.37 -3.01
C GLY A 159 5.52 -12.07 -1.67
N SER A 160 5.89 -13.35 -1.73
CA SER A 160 6.32 -14.09 -0.56
C SER A 160 7.83 -14.05 -0.39
N PHE A 161 8.30 -13.93 0.85
CA PHE A 161 9.72 -13.99 1.21
C PHE A 161 9.91 -14.84 2.47
N SER A 162 11.13 -15.34 2.68
CA SER A 162 11.50 -16.10 3.87
C SER A 162 13.01 -16.02 4.10
N ASP A 163 13.50 -16.55 5.21
CA ASP A 163 14.94 -16.60 5.48
C ASP A 163 15.66 -17.32 4.32
N GLY A 164 16.49 -16.56 3.59
CA GLY A 164 17.24 -17.06 2.42
C GLY A 164 16.45 -17.13 1.11
N ARG A 165 15.20 -16.63 1.05
CA ARG A 165 14.45 -16.42 -0.21
C ARG A 165 13.97 -14.98 -0.30
N TYR A 166 14.54 -14.26 -1.25
CA TYR A 166 14.19 -12.88 -1.56
C TYR A 166 13.28 -12.80 -2.77
N MET A 167 12.58 -11.68 -2.88
CA MET A 167 11.78 -11.34 -4.04
C MET A 167 12.68 -10.68 -5.10
N GLN A 168 12.27 -10.79 -6.35
CA GLN A 168 12.93 -10.15 -7.50
C GLN A 168 11.87 -9.53 -8.41
N GLY A 169 12.35 -8.75 -9.38
CA GLY A 169 11.51 -8.10 -10.40
C GLY A 169 11.06 -6.70 -10.02
N ILE A 170 10.87 -5.87 -11.04
CA ILE A 170 10.49 -4.46 -10.90
C ILE A 170 8.97 -4.37 -10.89
N VAL A 171 8.39 -4.13 -9.71
CA VAL A 171 6.95 -3.95 -9.50
C VAL A 171 6.66 -2.66 -8.72
N GLY A 172 5.40 -2.28 -8.70
CA GLY A 172 4.90 -1.12 -7.97
C GLY A 172 4.91 0.19 -8.76
N THR A 173 4.35 1.22 -8.15
CA THR A 173 4.11 2.52 -8.80
C THR A 173 5.35 3.43 -8.70
N PRO A 174 5.88 3.97 -9.83
CA PRO A 174 7.20 4.64 -9.91
C PRO A 174 7.61 5.58 -8.78
N TYR A 175 6.69 6.43 -8.30
CA TYR A 175 6.96 7.42 -7.25
C TYR A 175 7.20 6.82 -5.87
N TYR A 176 6.74 5.59 -5.63
CA TYR A 176 6.75 4.93 -4.32
C TYR A 176 7.74 3.77 -4.25
N VAL A 177 8.30 3.32 -5.37
CA VAL A 177 9.20 2.17 -5.44
C VAL A 177 10.54 2.44 -4.74
N ALA A 178 11.07 1.43 -4.05
CA ALA A 178 12.37 1.50 -3.40
C ALA A 178 13.55 1.39 -4.40
N PRO A 179 14.71 2.00 -4.13
CA PRO A 179 15.82 2.04 -5.08
C PRO A 179 16.36 0.66 -5.47
N GLU A 180 16.40 -0.30 -4.54
CA GLU A 180 16.83 -1.68 -4.79
C GLU A 180 15.91 -2.42 -5.77
N VAL A 181 14.59 -2.14 -5.73
CA VAL A 181 13.63 -2.70 -6.69
C VAL A 181 13.93 -2.16 -8.09
N LEU A 182 14.15 -0.84 -8.23
CA LEU A 182 14.49 -0.22 -9.53
C LEU A 182 15.85 -0.68 -10.09
N ARG A 183 16.77 -1.13 -9.23
CA ARG A 183 18.05 -1.72 -9.67
C ARG A 183 17.90 -3.18 -10.11
N GLY A 184 16.73 -3.79 -9.91
CA GLY A 184 16.53 -5.22 -10.15
C GLY A 184 17.31 -6.10 -9.17
N GLU A 185 17.62 -5.59 -7.98
CA GLU A 185 18.27 -6.35 -6.91
C GLU A 185 17.27 -7.30 -6.25
N GLU A 186 17.77 -8.27 -5.49
CA GLU A 186 16.95 -9.04 -4.55
C GLU A 186 16.54 -8.17 -3.38
N TYR A 187 15.28 -8.28 -2.95
CA TYR A 187 14.76 -7.47 -1.87
C TYR A 187 13.80 -8.23 -0.95
N GLY A 188 13.71 -7.74 0.28
CA GLY A 188 12.79 -8.22 1.31
C GLY A 188 11.65 -7.23 1.56
N GLU A 189 11.08 -7.30 2.75
CA GLU A 189 9.91 -6.56 3.22
C GLU A 189 10.12 -5.05 3.36
N LYS A 190 11.37 -4.61 3.53
CA LYS A 190 11.69 -3.20 3.79
C LYS A 190 11.39 -2.27 2.61
N VAL A 191 11.09 -2.82 1.43
CA VAL A 191 10.57 -2.04 0.29
C VAL A 191 9.24 -1.37 0.64
N ASP A 192 8.37 -2.06 1.39
CA ASP A 192 7.08 -1.50 1.83
C ASP A 192 7.29 -0.33 2.80
N VAL A 193 8.32 -0.39 3.64
CA VAL A 193 8.64 0.70 4.60
C VAL A 193 9.16 1.93 3.86
N TRP A 194 9.93 1.76 2.78
CA TRP A 194 10.31 2.88 1.92
C TRP A 194 9.06 3.55 1.33
N SER A 195 8.20 2.75 0.70
CA SER A 195 6.98 3.22 0.05
C SER A 195 6.05 3.92 1.05
N ALA A 196 5.87 3.36 2.26
CA ALA A 196 5.12 4.00 3.33
C ALA A 196 5.77 5.30 3.83
N GLY A 197 7.10 5.40 3.81
CA GLY A 197 7.82 6.65 4.08
C GLY A 197 7.51 7.72 3.03
N VAL A 198 7.43 7.34 1.76
CA VAL A 198 7.00 8.24 0.68
C VAL A 198 5.55 8.70 0.91
N VAL A 199 4.64 7.81 1.29
CA VAL A 199 3.26 8.16 1.66
C VAL A 199 3.23 9.20 2.79
N LEU A 200 3.98 8.98 3.87
CA LEU A 200 4.09 9.95 4.98
C LEU A 200 4.61 11.31 4.50
N TYR A 201 5.63 11.31 3.64
CA TYR A 201 6.15 12.55 3.08
C TYR A 201 5.06 13.30 2.30
N VAL A 202 4.34 12.62 1.42
CA VAL A 202 3.26 13.18 0.59
C VAL A 202 2.18 13.80 1.49
N MET A 203 1.77 13.11 2.56
CA MET A 203 0.80 13.65 3.53
C MET A 203 1.28 14.97 4.15
N LEU A 204 2.51 14.99 4.68
CA LEU A 204 3.08 16.16 5.37
C LEU A 204 3.48 17.30 4.42
N ALA A 205 3.64 17.01 3.13
CA ALA A 205 4.01 17.97 2.10
C ALA A 205 2.81 18.52 1.32
N GLY A 206 1.58 18.16 1.69
CA GLY A 206 0.37 18.60 0.99
C GLY A 206 0.22 18.01 -0.42
N GLY A 207 0.56 16.73 -0.58
CA GLY A 207 0.44 16.02 -1.87
C GLY A 207 1.71 16.05 -2.74
N VAL A 208 2.77 16.75 -2.32
CA VAL A 208 4.02 16.85 -3.11
C VAL A 208 4.94 15.66 -2.78
N PRO A 209 5.36 14.83 -3.76
CA PRO A 209 6.25 13.70 -3.50
C PRO A 209 7.71 14.13 -3.20
N PRO A 210 8.50 13.30 -2.49
CA PRO A 210 9.90 13.59 -2.18
C PRO A 210 10.83 13.47 -3.40
N PHE A 211 10.47 12.60 -4.34
CA PHE A 211 11.19 12.35 -5.58
C PHE A 211 10.26 12.67 -6.74
N GLY A 212 10.71 13.54 -7.63
CA GLY A 212 9.96 13.99 -8.80
C GLY A 212 10.85 14.21 -10.00
N GLY A 213 10.21 14.49 -11.12
CA GLY A 213 10.79 14.73 -12.43
C GLY A 213 9.66 14.97 -13.44
N ASP A 214 9.99 15.56 -14.58
CA ASP A 214 9.01 15.85 -15.64
C ASP A 214 8.70 14.60 -16.49
N SER A 215 9.51 13.54 -16.34
CA SER A 215 9.33 12.25 -16.99
C SER A 215 9.49 11.08 -16.01
N ALA A 216 8.95 9.90 -16.36
CA ALA A 216 9.11 8.69 -15.55
C ALA A 216 10.60 8.32 -15.34
N GLN A 217 11.44 8.57 -16.35
CA GLN A 217 12.89 8.36 -16.26
C GLN A 217 13.52 9.29 -15.20
N GLU A 218 13.17 10.58 -15.20
CA GLU A 218 13.69 11.52 -14.21
C GLU A 218 13.24 11.17 -12.79
N VAL A 219 12.00 10.71 -12.63
CA VAL A 219 11.49 10.21 -11.34
C VAL A 219 12.32 9.02 -10.87
N PHE A 220 12.58 8.03 -11.75
CA PHE A 220 13.43 6.89 -11.43
C PHE A 220 14.84 7.30 -11.03
N GLU A 221 15.46 8.20 -11.80
CA GLU A 221 16.79 8.71 -11.44
C GLU A 221 16.78 9.42 -10.08
N SER A 222 15.73 10.18 -9.78
CA SER A 222 15.56 10.87 -8.49
C SER A 222 15.45 9.88 -7.33
N VAL A 223 14.66 8.81 -7.49
CA VAL A 223 14.54 7.70 -6.53
C VAL A 223 15.88 6.99 -6.35
N LEU A 224 16.58 6.66 -7.43
CA LEU A 224 17.88 5.98 -7.39
C LEU A 224 18.96 6.81 -6.68
N ARG A 225 18.95 8.13 -6.86
CA ARG A 225 19.80 9.07 -6.10
C ARG A 225 19.39 9.10 -4.62
N GLY A 226 18.09 8.96 -4.33
CA GLY A 226 17.51 8.89 -2.98
C GLY A 226 17.90 10.06 -2.08
N ASN A 227 18.04 11.25 -2.67
CA ASN A 227 18.41 12.47 -1.95
C ASN A 227 17.16 13.08 -1.30
N LEU A 228 16.76 12.54 -0.15
CA LEU A 228 15.63 13.06 0.61
C LEU A 228 15.95 14.48 1.13
N ARG A 229 15.09 15.44 0.78
CA ARG A 229 15.19 16.84 1.21
C ARG A 229 13.92 17.28 1.92
N PHE A 230 14.05 18.31 2.74
CA PHE A 230 12.92 18.93 3.45
C PHE A 230 12.88 20.44 3.12
N PRO A 231 12.37 20.85 1.95
CA PRO A 231 12.32 22.26 1.57
C PRO A 231 11.56 23.08 2.61
N SER A 232 12.11 24.21 3.06
CA SER A 232 11.49 25.05 4.11
C SER A 232 10.06 25.47 3.76
N ARG A 233 9.75 25.69 2.48
CA ARG A 233 8.40 26.03 2.00
C ARG A 233 7.33 24.96 2.34
N LEU A 234 7.72 23.70 2.48
CA LEU A 234 6.82 22.58 2.79
C LEU A 234 7.01 22.09 4.23
N PHE A 235 8.24 22.11 4.75
CA PHE A 235 8.60 21.45 6.01
C PHE A 235 8.98 22.41 7.14
N ALA A 236 8.75 23.73 7.02
CA ALA A 236 9.03 24.65 8.12
C ALA A 236 8.25 24.31 9.40
N GLY A 237 6.97 23.95 9.27
CA GLY A 237 6.11 23.58 10.40
C GLY A 237 6.19 22.12 10.85
N VAL A 238 6.96 21.28 10.15
CA VAL A 238 7.06 19.84 10.44
C VAL A 238 8.14 19.58 11.49
N SER A 239 7.79 18.77 12.49
CA SER A 239 8.61 18.49 13.66
C SER A 239 9.94 17.80 13.32
N PRO A 240 10.98 17.98 14.16
CA PRO A 240 12.22 17.22 14.02
C PRO A 240 12.01 15.70 14.10
N LEU A 241 11.02 15.24 14.88
CA LEU A 241 10.71 13.81 15.04
C LEU A 241 10.11 13.21 13.77
N ALA A 242 9.20 13.92 13.08
CA ALA A 242 8.68 13.49 11.78
C ALA A 242 9.80 13.36 10.75
N LYS A 243 10.68 14.37 10.69
CA LYS A 243 11.84 14.38 9.78
C LYS A 243 12.84 13.27 10.11
N ASP A 244 13.04 12.94 11.39
CA ASP A 244 13.88 11.80 11.80
C ASP A 244 13.28 10.48 11.32
N LEU A 245 11.97 10.28 11.52
CA LEU A 245 11.28 9.09 11.05
C LEU A 245 11.39 8.93 9.52
N LEU A 246 11.11 10.00 8.76
CA LEU A 246 11.21 10.00 7.30
C LEU A 246 12.61 9.59 6.82
N ARG A 247 13.69 10.02 7.49
CA ARG A 247 15.06 9.60 7.15
C ARG A 247 15.33 8.12 7.41
N ARG A 248 14.67 7.54 8.42
CA ARG A 248 14.82 6.12 8.78
C ARG A 248 14.00 5.19 7.89
N MET A 249 12.85 5.67 7.38
CA MET A 249 12.00 4.94 6.43
C MET A 249 12.52 5.07 5.00
N ILE A 250 12.83 6.28 4.54
CA ILE A 250 13.36 6.56 3.19
C ILE A 250 14.90 6.51 3.23
N CYS A 251 15.41 5.36 3.68
CA CYS A 251 16.85 5.10 3.77
C CYS A 251 17.30 4.20 2.62
N ARG A 252 18.26 4.67 1.81
CA ARG A 252 18.80 3.90 0.67
C ARG A 252 19.50 2.62 1.10
N GLU A 253 20.18 2.66 2.23
CA GLU A 253 20.89 1.52 2.79
C GLU A 253 19.88 0.62 3.50
N VAL A 254 19.50 -0.50 2.87
CA VAL A 254 18.44 -1.41 3.34
C VAL A 254 18.74 -1.93 4.75
N SER A 255 20.00 -2.21 5.06
CA SER A 255 20.42 -2.67 6.39
C SER A 255 20.17 -1.65 7.51
N ARG A 256 20.10 -0.35 7.16
CA ARG A 256 19.83 0.75 8.08
C ARG A 256 18.38 1.23 8.02
N ARG A 257 17.62 0.82 7.00
CA ARG A 257 16.21 1.13 6.87
C ARG A 257 15.43 0.42 7.97
N PHE A 258 14.50 1.13 8.56
CA PHE A 258 13.64 0.56 9.60
C PHE A 258 12.76 -0.58 9.05
N SER A 259 12.46 -1.57 9.90
CA SER A 259 11.31 -2.46 9.72
C SER A 259 10.01 -1.78 10.16
N ALA A 260 8.86 -2.35 9.79
CA ALA A 260 7.56 -1.86 10.23
C ALA A 260 7.45 -1.81 11.77
N GLU A 261 7.95 -2.82 12.50
CA GLU A 261 7.99 -2.81 13.96
C GLU A 261 8.89 -1.72 14.54
N GLN A 262 10.02 -1.42 13.89
CA GLN A 262 10.91 -0.34 14.32
C GLN A 262 10.24 1.03 14.13
N VAL A 263 9.45 1.21 13.06
CA VAL A 263 8.64 2.42 12.85
C VAL A 263 7.59 2.57 13.95
N LEU A 264 6.86 1.51 14.30
CA LEU A 264 5.84 1.55 15.38
C LEU A 264 6.41 1.99 16.74
N ARG A 265 7.69 1.71 17.00
CA ARG A 265 8.38 2.10 18.24
C ARG A 265 9.03 3.48 18.17
N HIS A 266 8.99 4.14 17.01
CA HIS A 266 9.62 5.43 16.83
C HIS A 266 8.89 6.49 17.68
N PRO A 267 9.61 7.43 18.35
CA PRO A 267 9.00 8.42 19.23
C PRO A 267 7.88 9.23 18.58
N TRP A 268 8.00 9.56 17.28
CA TRP A 268 6.97 10.28 16.53
C TRP A 268 5.63 9.53 16.46
N ILE A 269 5.65 8.20 16.28
CA ILE A 269 4.44 7.37 16.25
C ILE A 269 3.88 7.22 17.67
N VAL A 270 4.73 6.88 18.64
CA VAL A 270 4.34 6.65 20.03
C VAL A 270 3.73 7.90 20.68
N SER A 271 4.19 9.09 20.29
CA SER A 271 3.67 10.36 20.77
C SER A 271 2.54 10.92 19.90
N GLY A 272 1.93 10.12 19.01
CA GLY A 272 0.81 10.56 18.18
C GLY A 272 1.10 11.78 17.30
N GLY A 273 2.25 11.82 16.63
CA GLY A 273 2.62 12.93 15.74
C GLY A 273 3.37 14.07 16.43
N GLY A 274 4.22 13.76 17.41
CA GLY A 274 4.98 14.77 18.15
C GLY A 274 4.21 15.50 19.25
N VAL A 275 2.98 15.08 19.55
CA VAL A 275 2.22 15.55 20.71
C VAL A 275 2.88 14.94 21.96
N ARG A 276 3.50 15.76 22.82
CA ARG A 276 3.88 15.26 24.15
C ARG A 276 2.61 14.75 24.84
N PRO A 277 2.63 13.58 25.50
CA PRO A 277 1.59 13.26 26.46
C PRO A 277 1.48 14.47 27.39
N VAL A 278 0.29 15.07 27.50
CA VAL A 278 -0.01 15.92 28.64
C VAL A 278 0.16 15.01 29.84
N ASP A 279 1.08 15.37 30.73
CA ASP A 279 1.65 14.54 31.80
C ASP A 279 0.62 13.58 32.44
N ALA A 280 0.99 12.30 32.54
CA ALA A 280 0.30 11.29 33.34
C ALA A 280 0.79 11.34 34.80
#